data_AF-A0A1T0A3E7-F1
#
_entry.id   AF-A0A1T0A3E7-F1
#
_cell.length_a   1.000
_cell.length_b   1.000
_cell.length_c   1.000
_cell.angle_alpha   90.00
_cell.angle_beta   90.00
_cell.angle_gamma   90.00
#
_symmetry.space_group_name_H-M   'P 1'
#
loop_
_entity.id
_entity.type
_entity.pdbx_description
1 polymer ?
#
loop_
_entity_poly.entity_id
_entity_poly.type
_entity_poly.pdbx_seq_one_letter_code
_entity_poly.pdbx_strand_id
1 'polypeptide(L)'
;MKKLILAGLVSLALVGCGGSDKAEQAEATSNQTEASKDLGLTPKQINDGVETILKDAFSQISSDQAVKDWNTPIVVQDDMFVVNFSPALSLDGGIAKNGNVYEMKYSALAAQATPEEMMFFAFHAGALARTLSPELDKEQSAGEVVKLLSDVVTKASETKEVANNEVAIGKIVYKVGANPDKGILTLTVVPSE
;
A
#
# COMPACT_ATOMS: atom_id res chain seq x y z
N MET A 1 -41.70 51.52 -9.89
CA MET A 1 -43.09 51.06 -10.11
C MET A 1 -43.30 49.78 -9.33
N LYS A 2 -44.41 49.71 -8.56
CA LYS A 2 -45.27 48.56 -8.18
C LYS A 2 -44.59 47.19 -7.89
N LYS A 3 -44.90 46.41 -6.86
CA LYS A 3 -45.87 46.46 -5.74
C LYS A 3 -45.60 45.19 -4.88
N LEU A 4 -45.78 45.33 -3.56
CA LEU A 4 -46.51 44.45 -2.60
C LEU A 4 -46.24 42.93 -2.53
N ILE A 5 -45.82 42.35 -1.38
CA ILE A 5 -46.49 42.07 -0.07
C ILE A 5 -46.96 40.60 0.03
N LEU A 6 -46.74 40.00 1.22
CA LEU A 6 -47.62 39.17 2.09
C LEU A 6 -46.86 37.91 2.58
N ALA A 7 -46.30 37.87 3.79
CA ALA A 7 -46.93 37.75 5.12
C ALA A 7 -47.88 36.54 5.25
N GLY A 8 -47.52 35.59 6.13
CA GLY A 8 -48.37 34.46 6.51
C GLY A 8 -47.80 33.73 7.73
N LEU A 9 -48.06 34.28 8.93
CA LEU A 9 -48.04 33.56 10.21
C LEU A 9 -49.13 32.48 10.21
N VAL A 10 -48.87 31.31 10.83
CA VAL A 10 -49.74 30.72 11.85
C VAL A 10 -48.87 29.86 12.80
N SER A 11 -48.89 30.22 14.09
CA SER A 11 -48.44 29.36 15.19
C SER A 11 -49.53 28.34 15.55
N LEU A 12 -49.15 27.12 15.92
CA LEU A 12 -49.93 26.32 16.87
C LEU A 12 -48.98 25.46 17.71
N ALA A 13 -48.89 25.80 18.99
CA ALA A 13 -48.34 24.92 20.02
C ALA A 13 -49.48 24.03 20.53
N LEU A 14 -49.19 22.76 20.81
CA LEU A 14 -49.94 22.01 21.81
C LEU A 14 -49.05 20.97 22.52
N VAL A 15 -49.11 21.13 23.83
CA VAL A 15 -48.53 20.38 24.95
C VAL A 15 -48.96 18.91 24.94
N GLY A 16 -48.04 18.03 25.34
CA GLY A 16 -48.33 16.68 25.85
C GLY A 16 -47.27 16.28 26.88
N CYS A 17 -47.65 16.31 28.16
CA CYS A 17 -46.86 15.93 29.31
C CYS A 17 -47.30 14.55 29.80
N GLY A 18 -46.35 13.74 30.30
CA GLY A 18 -46.57 12.42 30.93
C GLY A 18 -45.53 11.44 30.38
N GLY A 19 -44.77 10.68 31.14
CA GLY A 19 -44.78 10.27 32.53
C GLY A 19 -44.00 8.94 32.56
N SER A 20 -43.17 8.74 33.58
CA SER A 20 -42.18 7.68 33.81
C SER A 20 -42.51 6.26 33.31
N ASP A 21 -41.49 5.50 32.87
CA ASP A 21 -41.12 4.22 33.48
C ASP A 21 -39.76 3.67 32.96
N LYS A 22 -39.02 3.02 33.86
CA LYS A 22 -37.73 2.36 33.64
C LYS A 22 -37.90 1.03 32.90
N ALA A 23 -37.01 0.73 31.94
CA ALA A 23 -36.45 -0.61 31.63
C ALA A 23 -35.30 -0.38 30.63
N GLU A 24 -34.04 -0.57 31.02
CA GLU A 24 -33.30 -1.85 31.00
C GLU A 24 -32.47 -2.00 29.72
N GLN A 25 -31.15 -1.92 29.94
CA GLN A 25 -30.03 -2.58 29.25
C GLN A 25 -30.01 -2.81 27.72
N ALA A 26 -28.81 -2.47 27.22
CA ALA A 26 -28.08 -3.08 26.11
C ALA A 26 -28.47 -2.66 24.69
N GLU A 27 -27.56 -1.90 24.07
CA GLU A 27 -26.82 -2.45 22.93
C GLU A 27 -25.47 -1.74 22.80
N ALA A 28 -24.46 -2.41 23.34
CA ALA A 28 -23.07 -2.23 22.93
C ALA A 28 -22.88 -2.97 21.61
N THR A 29 -23.13 -2.32 20.47
CA THR A 29 -22.60 -2.74 19.16
C THR A 29 -22.84 -1.57 18.19
N SER A 30 -21.87 -0.72 17.93
CA SER A 30 -21.04 -0.92 16.75
C SER A 30 -19.81 -0.03 16.87
N ASN A 31 -18.77 -0.50 17.56
CA ASN A 31 -17.42 -0.28 17.05
C ASN A 31 -17.26 -1.24 15.86
N GLN A 32 -17.93 -0.91 14.75
CA GLN A 32 -17.37 -1.24 13.46
C GLN A 32 -16.11 -0.39 13.38
N THR A 33 -15.02 -0.96 13.89
CA THR A 33 -13.68 -0.63 13.41
C THR A 33 -13.80 -0.68 11.89
N GLU A 34 -13.86 0.48 11.23
CA GLU A 34 -13.57 0.55 9.80
C GLU A 34 -12.29 -0.27 9.66
N ALA A 35 -12.37 -1.39 8.92
CA ALA A 35 -11.17 -2.13 8.56
C ALA A 35 -10.18 -1.07 8.09
N SER A 36 -9.03 -0.95 8.78
CA SER A 36 -8.14 0.15 8.44
C SER A 36 -7.83 -0.01 6.97
N LYS A 37 -8.18 1.01 6.18
CA LYS A 37 -7.90 1.05 4.74
C LYS A 37 -6.42 1.32 4.53
N ASP A 38 -5.58 0.76 5.39
CA ASP A 38 -4.14 0.97 5.43
C ASP A 38 -3.40 -0.35 5.67
N LEU A 39 -2.09 -0.32 5.43
CA LEU A 39 -1.18 -1.46 5.54
C LEU A 39 -0.68 -1.68 6.97
N GLY A 40 -1.19 -0.93 7.95
CA GLY A 40 -0.87 -1.08 9.37
C GLY A 40 0.52 -0.62 9.81
N LEU A 41 1.35 -0.10 8.89
CA LEU A 41 2.73 0.31 9.15
C LEU A 41 3.00 1.73 8.64
N THR A 42 3.82 2.48 9.37
CA THR A 42 4.39 3.76 8.92
C THR A 42 5.50 3.54 7.87
N PRO A 43 5.86 4.55 7.05
CA PRO A 43 6.97 4.42 6.10
C PRO A 43 8.28 3.96 6.75
N LYS A 44 8.58 4.47 7.96
CA LYS A 44 9.78 4.07 8.71
C LYS A 44 9.76 2.60 9.08
N GLN A 45 8.63 2.09 9.60
CA GLN A 45 8.52 0.67 9.97
C GLN A 45 8.66 -0.25 8.76
N ILE A 46 8.13 0.15 7.61
CA ILE A 46 8.29 -0.59 6.36
C ILE A 46 9.78 -0.66 5.98
N ASN A 47 10.48 0.47 5.99
CA ASN A 47 11.90 0.51 5.67
C ASN A 47 12.75 -0.31 6.65
N ASP A 48 12.54 -0.15 7.95
CA ASP A 48 13.26 -0.91 8.99
C ASP A 48 13.03 -2.43 8.84
N GLY A 49 11.80 -2.84 8.52
CA GLY A 49 11.44 -4.24 8.30
C GLY A 49 12.12 -4.82 7.05
N VAL A 50 12.06 -4.10 5.94
CA VAL A 50 12.71 -4.49 4.68
C VAL A 50 14.22 -4.60 4.87
N GLU A 51 14.84 -3.60 5.50
CA GLU A 51 16.27 -3.57 5.79
C GLU A 51 16.69 -4.78 6.63
N THR A 52 15.92 -5.12 7.67
CA THR A 52 16.17 -6.30 8.52
C THR A 52 16.13 -7.58 7.69
N ILE A 53 15.07 -7.79 6.90
CA ILE A 53 14.90 -9.00 6.09
C ILE A 53 16.01 -9.15 5.04
N LEU A 54 16.39 -8.06 4.39
CA LEU A 54 17.46 -8.09 3.41
C LEU A 54 18.81 -8.33 4.10
N LYS A 55 19.14 -7.65 5.20
CA LYS A 55 20.37 -7.92 5.97
C LYS A 55 20.48 -9.39 6.38
N ASP A 56 19.39 -10.00 6.83
CA ASP A 56 19.38 -11.41 7.18
C ASP A 56 19.64 -12.30 5.96
N ALA A 57 18.97 -12.03 4.83
CA ALA A 57 19.13 -12.79 3.60
C ALA A 57 20.54 -12.68 2.99
N PHE A 58 21.19 -11.54 3.15
CA PHE A 58 22.51 -11.23 2.57
C PHE A 58 23.65 -11.25 3.58
N SER A 59 23.38 -11.61 4.85
CA SER A 59 24.39 -11.75 5.91
C SER A 59 25.55 -12.69 5.57
N GLN A 60 25.35 -13.60 4.60
CA GLN A 60 26.35 -14.53 4.10
C GLN A 60 27.04 -14.08 2.80
N ILE A 61 26.54 -13.01 2.16
CA ILE A 61 27.09 -12.45 0.94
C ILE A 61 27.87 -11.19 1.34
N SER A 62 29.17 -11.38 1.58
CA SER A 62 30.13 -10.39 2.07
C SER A 62 30.43 -9.26 1.08
N SER A 63 29.43 -8.52 0.62
CA SER A 63 29.65 -7.26 -0.10
C SER A 63 28.87 -6.13 0.54
N ASP A 64 29.59 -5.33 1.35
CA ASP A 64 29.17 -4.04 1.91
C ASP A 64 28.48 -3.11 0.89
N GLN A 65 28.71 -3.31 -0.41
CA GLN A 65 28.15 -2.49 -1.48
C GLN A 65 26.64 -2.72 -1.66
N ALA A 66 26.18 -3.98 -1.63
CA ALA A 66 24.75 -4.27 -1.78
C ALA A 66 23.94 -3.60 -0.67
N VAL A 67 24.39 -3.68 0.58
CA VAL A 67 23.67 -3.08 1.73
C VAL A 67 23.78 -1.55 1.77
N LYS A 68 24.87 -0.95 1.26
CA LYS A 68 25.06 0.51 1.25
C LYS A 68 24.13 1.24 0.29
N ASP A 69 23.79 0.64 -0.84
CA ASP A 69 22.87 1.22 -1.83
C ASP A 69 21.40 1.19 -1.34
N TRP A 70 21.12 0.55 -0.19
CA TRP A 70 19.77 0.35 0.35
C TRP A 70 19.36 1.37 1.40
N ASN A 71 20.31 2.17 1.91
CA ASN A 71 20.04 3.16 2.95
C ASN A 71 19.62 4.52 2.37
N THR A 72 18.78 4.47 1.34
CA THR A 72 18.25 5.68 0.68
C THR A 72 17.27 6.36 1.64
N PRO A 73 17.44 7.65 1.94
CA PRO A 73 16.56 8.34 2.87
C PRO A 73 15.12 8.35 2.35
N ILE A 74 14.17 7.97 3.20
CA ILE A 74 12.75 8.18 2.94
C ILE A 74 12.49 9.68 3.00
N VAL A 75 12.01 10.24 1.89
CA VAL A 75 11.56 11.62 1.84
C VAL A 75 10.04 11.61 2.02
N VAL A 76 9.56 12.21 3.11
CA VAL A 76 8.13 12.41 3.36
C VAL A 76 7.75 13.83 2.94
N GLN A 77 6.75 13.95 2.08
CA GLN A 77 6.18 15.22 1.64
C GLN A 77 4.66 15.12 1.75
N ASP A 78 4.06 15.99 2.58
CA ASP A 78 2.63 16.01 2.84
C ASP A 78 2.05 14.63 3.23
N ASP A 79 1.18 14.07 2.41
CA ASP A 79 0.51 12.78 2.57
C ASP A 79 1.17 11.66 1.74
N MET A 80 2.43 11.82 1.35
CA MET A 80 3.17 10.80 0.60
C MET A 80 4.60 10.60 1.13
N PHE A 81 5.15 9.42 0.87
CA PHE A 81 6.58 9.17 0.97
C PHE A 81 7.14 8.71 -0.37
N VAL A 82 8.43 9.01 -0.59
CA VAL A 82 9.18 8.59 -1.77
C VAL A 82 10.57 8.12 -1.35
N VAL A 83 11.01 7.03 -1.96
CA VAL A 83 12.36 6.47 -1.87
C VAL A 83 12.89 6.30 -3.30
N ASN A 84 13.95 7.02 -3.64
CA ASN A 84 14.60 6.93 -4.95
C ASN A 84 15.89 6.11 -4.83
N PHE A 85 15.79 4.81 -5.06
CA PHE A 85 16.96 3.92 -4.98
C PHE A 85 17.97 4.21 -6.10
N SER A 86 17.47 4.58 -7.29
CA SER A 86 18.28 5.01 -8.42
C SER A 86 17.43 5.82 -9.41
N PRO A 87 17.99 6.40 -10.49
CA PRO A 87 17.19 7.02 -11.55
C PRO A 87 16.20 6.06 -12.23
N ALA A 88 16.43 4.75 -12.15
CA ALA A 88 15.57 3.73 -12.74
C ALA A 88 14.59 3.09 -11.75
N LEU A 89 14.85 3.20 -10.44
CA LEU A 89 14.08 2.50 -9.40
C LEU A 89 13.56 3.47 -8.33
N SER A 90 12.25 3.44 -8.09
CA SER A 90 11.62 4.29 -7.07
C SER A 90 10.43 3.59 -6.40
N LEU A 91 10.31 3.77 -5.09
CA LEU A 91 9.15 3.36 -4.30
C LEU A 91 8.45 4.61 -3.79
N ASP A 92 7.17 4.75 -4.08
CA ASP A 92 6.32 5.79 -3.54
C ASP A 92 5.10 5.18 -2.84
N GLY A 93 4.47 5.94 -1.96
CA GLY A 93 3.25 5.49 -1.30
C GLY A 93 2.53 6.61 -0.56
N GLY A 94 1.22 6.43 -0.42
CA GLY A 94 0.35 7.36 0.27
C GLY A 94 0.28 7.08 1.78
N ILE A 95 0.18 8.15 2.57
CA ILE A 95 0.15 8.14 4.03
C ILE A 95 -1.23 8.61 4.50
N ALA A 96 -1.92 7.75 5.24
CA ALA A 96 -3.20 8.08 5.86
C ALA A 96 -3.00 9.05 7.05
N LYS A 97 -4.09 9.68 7.50
CA LYS A 97 -4.06 10.66 8.59
C LYS A 97 -3.52 10.12 9.92
N ASN A 98 -3.57 8.80 10.12
CA ASN A 98 -3.01 8.12 11.29
C ASN A 98 -1.49 7.85 11.17
N GLY A 99 -0.85 8.24 10.05
CA GLY A 99 0.57 8.03 9.78
C GLY A 99 0.90 6.70 9.10
N ASN A 100 -0.07 5.82 8.91
CA ASN A 100 0.13 4.52 8.26
C ASN A 100 0.10 4.68 6.74
N VAL A 101 0.84 3.81 6.06
CA VAL A 101 0.82 3.73 4.59
C VAL A 101 -0.46 3.06 4.14
N TYR A 102 -1.19 3.64 3.18
CA TYR A 102 -2.41 3.04 2.63
C TYR A 102 -2.25 2.42 1.24
N GLU A 103 -1.23 2.83 0.49
CA GLU A 103 -0.85 2.21 -0.78
C GLU A 103 0.64 2.40 -1.01
N MET A 104 1.24 1.48 -1.77
CA MET A 104 2.60 1.63 -2.26
C MET A 104 2.70 1.24 -3.72
N LYS A 105 3.62 1.89 -4.42
CA LYS A 105 3.97 1.59 -5.80
C LYS A 105 5.49 1.55 -5.92
N TYR A 106 6.02 0.39 -6.25
CA TYR A 106 7.41 0.20 -6.62
C TYR A 106 7.51 0.18 -8.14
N SER A 107 8.20 1.17 -8.71
CA SER A 107 8.37 1.35 -10.15
C SER A 107 9.81 1.08 -10.57
N ALA A 108 9.98 0.36 -11.68
CA ALA A 108 11.23 0.17 -12.38
C ALA A 108 11.10 0.61 -13.86
N LEU A 109 11.98 1.51 -14.29
CA LEU A 109 12.23 1.79 -15.69
C LEU A 109 13.11 0.67 -16.26
N ALA A 110 12.51 -0.50 -16.48
CA ALA A 110 13.18 -1.72 -16.93
C ALA A 110 14.03 -1.56 -18.22
N ALA A 111 13.70 -0.61 -19.09
CA ALA A 111 14.54 -0.30 -20.27
C ALA A 111 15.86 0.44 -19.92
N GLN A 112 15.96 1.00 -18.72
CA GLN A 112 17.12 1.75 -18.23
C GLN A 112 17.85 1.04 -17.08
N ALA A 113 17.15 0.13 -16.38
CA ALA A 113 17.69 -0.58 -15.24
C ALA A 113 18.77 -1.61 -15.64
N THR A 114 19.84 -1.71 -14.86
CA THR A 114 20.82 -2.78 -15.00
C THR A 114 20.24 -4.12 -14.50
N PRO A 115 20.85 -5.27 -14.87
CA PRO A 115 20.45 -6.56 -14.30
C PRO A 115 20.51 -6.59 -12.77
N GLU A 116 21.51 -5.94 -12.15
CA GLU A 116 21.61 -5.82 -10.69
C GLU A 116 20.45 -5.02 -10.09
N GLU A 117 20.05 -3.91 -10.72
CA GLU A 117 18.90 -3.11 -10.31
C GLU A 117 17.59 -3.91 -10.41
N MET A 118 17.39 -4.66 -11.50
CA MET A 118 16.22 -5.52 -11.63
C MET A 118 16.20 -6.67 -10.62
N MET A 119 17.38 -7.19 -10.26
CA MET A 119 17.51 -8.19 -9.21
C MET A 119 17.20 -7.60 -7.83
N PHE A 120 17.70 -6.38 -7.56
CA PHE A 120 17.37 -5.63 -6.36
C PHE A 120 15.87 -5.36 -6.24
N PHE A 121 15.22 -4.95 -7.34
CA PHE A 121 13.77 -4.77 -7.39
C PHE A 121 13.02 -6.03 -6.92
N ALA A 122 13.40 -7.21 -7.43
CA ALA A 122 12.78 -8.47 -7.04
C ALA A 122 13.04 -8.84 -5.56
N PHE A 123 14.27 -8.68 -5.07
CA PHE A 123 14.59 -8.94 -3.67
C PHE A 123 13.85 -8.00 -2.71
N HIS A 124 13.83 -6.71 -3.04
CA HIS A 124 13.14 -5.71 -2.24
C HIS A 124 11.61 -5.92 -2.27
N ALA A 125 11.02 -6.33 -3.41
CA ALA A 125 9.61 -6.72 -3.47
C ALA A 125 9.30 -7.92 -2.56
N GLY A 126 10.15 -8.95 -2.56
CA GLY A 126 10.01 -10.09 -1.64
C GLY A 126 10.16 -9.70 -0.16
N ALA A 127 11.13 -8.83 0.15
CA ALA A 127 11.33 -8.32 1.50
C ALA A 127 10.16 -7.45 2.00
N LEU A 128 9.59 -6.63 1.11
CA LEU A 128 8.39 -5.86 1.38
C LEU A 128 7.21 -6.78 1.73
N ALA A 129 7.02 -7.86 0.96
CA ALA A 129 5.97 -8.83 1.24
C ALA A 129 6.11 -9.49 2.61
N ARG A 130 7.35 -9.85 3.00
CA ARG A 130 7.63 -10.41 4.32
C ARG A 130 7.49 -9.41 5.46
N THR A 131 7.76 -8.14 5.22
CA THR A 131 7.57 -7.07 6.21
C THR A 131 6.10 -6.86 6.51
N LEU A 132 5.28 -6.93 5.46
CA LEU A 132 3.85 -6.70 5.52
C LEU A 132 3.03 -7.92 5.96
N SER A 133 3.62 -9.12 5.88
CA SER A 133 2.98 -10.38 6.31
C SER A 133 3.95 -11.22 7.15
N PRO A 134 4.42 -10.71 8.31
CA PRO A 134 5.45 -11.36 9.13
C PRO A 134 5.00 -12.69 9.75
N GLU A 135 3.70 -12.93 9.82
CA GLU A 135 3.09 -14.17 10.32
C GLU A 135 3.13 -15.34 9.33
N LEU A 136 3.35 -15.06 8.04
CA LEU A 136 3.42 -16.06 6.99
C LEU A 136 4.86 -16.54 6.79
N ASP A 137 5.01 -17.79 6.34
CA ASP A 137 6.33 -18.27 5.92
C ASP A 137 6.82 -17.54 4.65
N LYS A 138 8.12 -17.65 4.35
CA LYS A 138 8.75 -16.90 3.26
C LYS A 138 8.22 -17.34 1.88
N GLU A 139 7.83 -18.59 1.73
CA GLU A 139 7.28 -19.14 0.49
C GLU A 139 5.90 -18.56 0.19
N GLN A 140 5.03 -18.48 1.20
CA GLN A 140 3.68 -17.91 1.11
C GLN A 140 3.65 -16.38 0.97
N SER A 141 4.74 -15.70 1.33
CA SER A 141 4.88 -14.25 1.23
C SER A 141 5.81 -13.84 0.08
N ALA A 142 7.12 -13.80 0.31
CA ALA A 142 8.11 -13.40 -0.70
C ALA A 142 8.05 -14.28 -1.95
N GLY A 143 7.88 -15.59 -1.80
CA GLY A 143 7.83 -16.55 -2.91
C GLY A 143 6.71 -16.24 -3.90
N GLU A 144 5.50 -16.00 -3.41
CA GLU A 144 4.33 -15.64 -4.23
C GLU A 144 4.53 -14.30 -4.97
N VAL A 145 5.07 -13.28 -4.30
CA VAL A 145 5.33 -11.97 -4.95
C VAL A 145 6.42 -12.07 -6.02
N VAL A 146 7.51 -12.79 -5.76
CA VAL A 146 8.59 -13.00 -6.75
C VAL A 146 8.09 -13.83 -7.94
N LYS A 147 7.26 -14.84 -7.69
CA LYS A 147 6.62 -15.62 -8.76
C LYS A 147 5.69 -14.74 -9.60
N LEU A 148 4.85 -13.92 -8.97
CA LEU A 148 3.99 -12.97 -9.66
C LEU A 148 4.78 -12.03 -10.57
N LEU A 149 5.90 -11.48 -10.08
CA LEU A 149 6.82 -10.67 -10.89
C LEU A 149 7.36 -11.44 -12.09
N SER A 150 7.86 -12.65 -11.87
CA SER A 150 8.41 -13.51 -12.93
C SER A 150 7.36 -13.84 -14.00
N ASP A 151 6.15 -14.20 -13.60
CA ASP A 151 5.06 -14.57 -14.51
C ASP A 151 4.66 -13.38 -15.39
N VAL A 152 4.53 -12.17 -14.81
CA VAL A 152 4.17 -10.97 -15.57
C VAL A 152 5.27 -10.55 -16.53
N VAL A 153 6.54 -10.57 -16.09
CA VAL A 153 7.69 -10.25 -16.95
C VAL A 153 7.82 -11.25 -18.08
N THR A 154 7.67 -12.55 -17.80
CA THR A 154 7.71 -13.62 -18.80
C THR A 154 6.63 -13.41 -19.84
N LYS A 155 5.38 -13.23 -19.40
CA LYS A 155 4.25 -12.98 -20.29
C LYS A 155 4.47 -11.76 -21.17
N ALA A 156 4.86 -10.61 -20.61
CA ALA A 156 5.14 -9.40 -21.39
C ALA A 156 6.28 -9.60 -22.39
N SER A 157 7.32 -10.36 -22.03
CA SER A 157 8.44 -10.66 -22.90
C SER A 157 8.05 -11.59 -24.05
N GLU A 158 7.20 -12.58 -23.81
CA GLU A 158 6.75 -13.54 -24.82
C GLU A 158 5.73 -12.94 -25.77
N THR A 159 4.73 -12.22 -25.25
CA THR A 159 3.64 -11.67 -26.07
C THR A 159 3.99 -10.33 -26.70
N LYS A 160 4.96 -9.60 -26.14
CA LYS A 160 5.25 -8.20 -26.47
C LYS A 160 4.06 -7.26 -26.23
N GLU A 161 3.13 -7.66 -25.37
CA GLU A 161 1.97 -6.86 -24.97
C GLU A 161 2.05 -6.47 -23.49
N VAL A 162 1.19 -5.52 -23.07
CA VAL A 162 1.03 -5.20 -21.65
C VAL A 162 0.53 -6.43 -20.89
N ALA A 163 1.26 -6.84 -19.86
CA ALA A 163 0.87 -7.93 -18.99
C ALA A 163 0.59 -7.39 -17.58
N ASN A 164 -0.51 -7.85 -16.99
CA ASN A 164 -0.84 -7.56 -15.60
C ASN A 164 -1.29 -8.86 -14.91
N ASN A 165 -1.01 -8.98 -13.63
CA ASN A 165 -1.53 -10.04 -12.77
C ASN A 165 -1.53 -9.57 -11.32
N GLU A 166 -2.25 -10.28 -10.45
CA GLU A 166 -2.29 -9.97 -9.02
C GLU A 166 -2.36 -11.22 -8.14
N VAL A 167 -1.94 -11.08 -6.89
CA VAL A 167 -2.08 -12.10 -5.85
C VAL A 167 -2.48 -11.45 -4.54
N ALA A 168 -3.36 -12.13 -3.79
CA ALA A 168 -3.70 -11.76 -2.42
C ALA A 168 -2.90 -12.60 -1.44
N ILE A 169 -2.21 -11.96 -0.50
CA ILE A 169 -1.43 -12.58 0.57
C ILE A 169 -1.96 -12.01 1.88
N GLY A 170 -2.64 -12.85 2.67
CA GLY A 170 -3.34 -12.39 3.86
C GLY A 170 -4.36 -11.29 3.53
N LYS A 171 -4.18 -10.11 4.12
CA LYS A 171 -5.04 -8.93 3.91
C LYS A 171 -4.46 -7.91 2.93
N ILE A 172 -3.56 -8.33 2.05
CA ILE A 172 -2.81 -7.43 1.17
C ILE A 172 -2.85 -7.96 -0.25
N VAL A 173 -3.13 -7.09 -1.20
CA VAL A 173 -3.15 -7.39 -2.63
C VAL A 173 -1.92 -6.78 -3.29
N TYR A 174 -1.18 -7.63 -4.01
CA TYR A 174 -0.01 -7.27 -4.79
C TYR A 174 -0.38 -7.34 -6.27
N LYS A 175 -0.27 -6.22 -6.99
CA LYS A 175 -0.59 -6.10 -8.41
C LYS A 175 0.67 -5.79 -9.19
N VAL A 176 1.01 -6.62 -10.16
CA VAL A 176 2.17 -6.40 -11.01
C VAL A 176 1.69 -6.06 -12.41
N GLY A 177 2.31 -5.03 -13.00
CA GLY A 177 2.10 -4.64 -14.39
C GLY A 177 3.42 -4.43 -15.11
N ALA A 178 3.54 -4.95 -16.33
CA ALA A 178 4.67 -4.73 -17.21
C ALA A 178 4.19 -4.17 -18.56
N ASN A 179 4.79 -3.06 -18.98
CA ASN A 179 4.58 -2.45 -20.29
C ASN A 179 5.89 -2.52 -21.09
N PRO A 180 6.03 -3.48 -22.03
CA PRO A 180 7.27 -3.66 -22.78
C PRO A 180 7.59 -2.46 -23.68
N ASP A 181 6.58 -1.81 -24.26
CA ASP A 181 6.77 -0.63 -25.14
C ASP A 181 7.37 0.56 -24.39
N LYS A 182 6.91 0.78 -23.15
CA LYS A 182 7.42 1.85 -22.29
C LYS A 182 8.64 1.45 -21.49
N GLY A 183 8.98 0.15 -21.46
CA GLY A 183 10.02 -0.39 -20.61
C GLY A 183 9.77 -0.14 -19.13
N ILE A 184 8.52 -0.30 -18.68
CA ILE A 184 8.10 -0.04 -17.29
C ILE A 184 7.61 -1.33 -16.65
N LEU A 185 8.10 -1.62 -15.44
CA LEU A 185 7.57 -2.62 -14.53
C LEU A 185 7.09 -1.93 -13.25
N THR A 186 5.91 -2.30 -12.76
CA THR A 186 5.36 -1.77 -11.51
C THR A 186 4.85 -2.89 -10.64
N LEU A 187 5.12 -2.81 -9.34
CA LEU A 187 4.44 -3.55 -8.28
C LEU A 187 3.63 -2.54 -7.46
N THR A 188 2.32 -2.75 -7.36
CA THR A 188 1.44 -1.96 -6.50
C THR A 188 0.96 -2.83 -5.34
N VAL A 189 0.95 -2.28 -4.13
CA VAL A 189 0.59 -2.96 -2.90
C VAL A 189 -0.52 -2.18 -2.21
N VAL A 190 -1.65 -2.83 -1.97
CA VAL A 190 -2.84 -2.22 -1.35
C VAL A 190 -3.47 -3.17 -0.31
N PRO A 191 -4.21 -2.65 0.69
CA PRO A 191 -5.04 -3.48 1.55
C PRO A 191 -6.08 -4.26 0.74
N SER A 192 -6.42 -5.48 1.18
CA SER A 192 -7.56 -6.22 0.66
C SER A 192 -8.86 -5.60 1.17
N GLU A 193 -9.85 -5.46 0.27
CA GLU A 193 -11.20 -5.00 0.62
C GLU A 193 -11.96 -5.98 1.53
#